data_AF-A0A1C3UM40-F1
#
_entry.id   AF-A0A1C3UM40-F1
#
_cell.length_a   1.000
_cell.length_b   1.000
_cell.length_c   1.000
_cell.angle_alpha   90.00
_cell.angle_beta   90.00
_cell.angle_gamma   90.00
#
_symmetry.space_group_name_H-M   'P 1'
#
loop_
_entity.id
_entity.type
_entity.pdbx_description
1 polymer ?
#
loop_
_entity_poly.entity_id
_entity_poly.type
_entity_poly.pdbx_seq_one_letter_code
_entity_poly.pdbx_strand_id
1 'polypeptide(L)' 'MIRSLLLMLPLCALISGCQTPTPQNACDGWQKLTPSLATSVAILQTDRPFANQVAAHNKFGQQQKCW' A
#
# COMPACT_ATOMS: atom_id res chain seq x y z
N MET A 1 -39.44 25.74 22.78
CA MET A 1 -38.38 24.72 22.88
C MET A 1 -37.84 24.24 21.53
N ILE A 2 -38.56 24.46 20.41
CA ILE A 2 -38.16 23.97 19.07
C ILE A 2 -37.04 24.81 18.41
N ARG A 3 -36.93 26.11 18.75
CA ARG A 3 -35.92 27.03 18.17
C ARG A 3 -34.47 26.62 18.45
N SER A 4 -34.19 25.98 19.58
CA SER A 4 -32.83 25.59 19.97
C SER A 4 -32.33 24.33 19.26
N LEU A 5 -33.24 23.45 18.79
CA LEU A 5 -32.88 22.24 18.04
C LEU A 5 -32.36 22.57 16.63
N LEU A 6 -32.91 23.61 16.00
CA LEU A 6 -32.53 24.02 14.64
C LEU A 6 -31.08 24.53 14.54
N LEU A 7 -30.51 25.01 15.65
CA LEU A 7 -29.12 25.47 15.72
C LEU A 7 -28.09 24.35 15.92
N MET A 8 -28.53 23.14 16.28
CA MET A 8 -27.62 21.99 16.48
C MET A 8 -27.33 21.21 15.18
N LEU A 9 -28.25 21.21 14.21
CA LEU A 9 -28.04 20.56 12.91
C LEU A 9 -26.85 21.12 12.10
N PRO A 10 -26.63 22.45 11.98
CA PRO A 10 -25.49 22.97 11.22
C PRO A 10 -24.16 22.70 11.92
N LEU A 11 -24.17 22.53 13.25
CA LEU A 11 -22.97 22.24 14.02
C LEU A 11 -22.45 20.82 13.72
N CYS A 12 -23.34 19.84 13.58
CA CYS A 12 -22.95 18.47 13.21
C CYS A 12 -22.41 18.36 11.78
N ALA A 13 -22.89 19.20 10.85
CA ALA A 13 -22.40 19.22 9.47
C ALA A 13 -20.96 19.79 9.36
N LEU A 14 -20.55 20.64 10.31
CA LEU A 14 -19.20 21.22 10.34
C LEU A 14 -18.14 20.25 10.88
N ILE A 15 -18.52 19.25 11.66
CA ILE A 15 -17.62 18.22 12.22
C ILE A 15 -17.51 16.98 11.33
N SER A 16 -18.48 16.73 10.45
CA SER A 16 -18.42 15.69 9.43
C SER A 16 -17.61 16.16 8.21
N GLY A 17 -16.31 16.39 8.41
CA GLY A 17 -15.40 16.54 7.27
C GLY A 17 -15.32 15.21 6.53
N CYS A 18 -15.68 15.18 5.25
CA CYS A 18 -15.34 14.06 4.36
C CYS A 18 -13.82 13.92 4.35
N GLN A 19 -13.28 12.98 5.13
CA GLN A 19 -11.91 12.54 4.94
C GLN A 19 -11.85 11.91 3.55
N THR A 20 -11.20 12.59 2.60
CA THR A 20 -10.89 12.00 1.31
C THR A 20 -10.03 10.77 1.57
N PRO A 21 -10.52 9.55 1.29
CA PRO A 21 -9.68 8.37 1.40
C PRO A 21 -8.53 8.55 0.42
N THR A 22 -7.28 8.55 0.91
CA THR A 22 -6.14 8.40 0.02
C THR A 22 -6.31 7.08 -0.73
N PRO A 23 -6.29 7.08 -2.07
CA PRO A 23 -6.37 5.83 -2.81
C PRO A 23 -5.19 4.97 -2.40
N GLN A 24 -5.48 3.76 -1.90
CA GLN A 24 -4.43 2.82 -1.50
C GLN A 24 -3.64 2.43 -2.76
N ASN A 25 -2.45 2.98 -2.93
CA ASN A 25 -1.60 2.66 -4.07
C ASN A 25 -0.72 1.46 -3.71
N ALA A 26 -0.95 0.31 -4.37
CA ALA A 26 -0.17 -0.90 -4.16
C ALA A 26 1.32 -0.73 -4.50
N CYS A 27 1.68 0.33 -5.22
CA CYS A 27 3.04 0.63 -5.63
C CYS A 27 3.76 1.62 -4.71
N ASP A 28 3.10 2.17 -3.68
CA ASP A 28 3.77 3.11 -2.77
C ASP A 28 4.91 2.41 -2.03
N GLY A 29 6.14 2.89 -2.25
CA GLY A 29 7.35 2.29 -1.71
C GLY A 29 7.80 1.00 -2.41
N TRP A 30 7.15 0.59 -3.50
CA TRP A 30 7.52 -0.61 -4.23
C TRP A 30 8.79 -0.41 -5.04
N GLN A 31 9.75 -1.32 -4.91
CA GLN A 31 10.94 -1.37 -5.75
C GLN A 31 11.22 -2.79 -6.22
N LYS A 32 11.65 -2.92 -7.48
CA LYS A 32 12.09 -4.19 -8.05
C LYS A 32 13.36 -4.64 -7.33
N LEU A 33 13.36 -5.88 -6.83
CA LEU A 33 14.56 -6.48 -6.29
C LEU A 33 15.46 -6.93 -7.45
N THR A 34 16.66 -6.37 -7.53
CA THR A 34 17.69 -6.73 -8.51
C THR A 34 18.99 -7.12 -7.80
N PRO A 35 19.04 -8.33 -7.20
CA PRO A 35 20.25 -8.79 -6.54
C PRO A 35 21.41 -8.92 -7.54
N SER A 36 22.64 -8.79 -7.04
CA SER A 36 23.83 -9.09 -7.85
C SER A 36 23.85 -10.56 -8.29
N LEU A 37 24.66 -10.90 -9.29
CA LEU A 37 24.83 -12.29 -9.71
C LEU A 37 25.32 -13.18 -8.56
N ALA A 38 26.33 -12.71 -7.81
CA ALA A 38 26.88 -13.45 -6.67
C ALA A 38 25.80 -13.69 -5.59
N THR A 39 25.01 -12.67 -5.26
CA THR A 39 23.90 -12.78 -4.31
C THR A 39 22.81 -13.72 -4.80
N SER A 40 22.47 -13.65 -6.10
CA SER A 40 21.47 -14.52 -6.72
C SER A 40 21.89 -15.99 -6.65
N VAL A 41 23.15 -16.29 -6.98
CA VAL A 41 23.72 -17.65 -6.87
C VAL A 41 23.70 -18.14 -5.43
N ALA A 42 24.15 -17.31 -4.48
CA ALA A 42 24.15 -17.66 -3.06
C ALA A 42 22.74 -18.01 -2.58
N ILE A 43 21.75 -17.12 -2.81
CA ILE A 43 20.36 -17.34 -2.42
C ILE A 43 19.80 -18.63 -3.04
N LEU A 44 20.05 -18.88 -4.32
CA LEU A 44 19.56 -20.08 -5.01
C LEU A 44 20.16 -21.37 -4.45
N GLN A 45 21.40 -21.33 -3.97
CA GLN A 45 22.10 -22.49 -3.40
C GLN A 45 21.76 -22.72 -1.93
N THR A 46 21.58 -21.65 -1.15
CA THR A 46 21.45 -21.74 0.30
C THR A 46 20.02 -21.62 0.81
N ASP A 47 19.16 -20.86 0.12
CA ASP A 47 17.82 -20.51 0.61
C ASP A 47 16.81 -20.39 -0.55
N ARG A 48 16.37 -21.54 -1.04
CA ARG A 48 15.32 -21.64 -2.06
C ARG A 48 14.00 -20.95 -1.63
N PRO A 49 13.51 -21.06 -0.37
CA PRO A 49 12.36 -20.28 0.08
C PRO A 49 12.51 -18.77 -0.13
N PHE A 50 13.66 -18.19 0.24
CA PHE A 50 13.91 -16.76 0.02
C PHE A 50 13.98 -16.42 -1.48
N ALA A 51 14.60 -17.27 -2.30
CA ALA A 51 14.61 -17.10 -3.76
C ALA A 51 13.18 -16.98 -4.34
N ASN A 52 12.27 -17.83 -3.86
CA ASN A 52 10.87 -17.82 -4.28
C ASN A 52 10.15 -16.54 -3.83
N GLN A 53 10.47 -16.01 -2.64
CA GLN A 53 9.91 -14.75 -2.16
C GLN A 53 10.36 -13.57 -3.02
N VAL A 54 11.65 -13.50 -3.41
CA VAL A 54 12.17 -12.47 -4.31
C VAL A 54 11.46 -12.52 -5.67
N ALA A 55 11.25 -13.73 -6.21
CA ALA A 55 10.52 -13.91 -7.47
C ALA A 55 9.04 -13.51 -7.34
N ALA A 56 8.37 -13.89 -6.25
CA ALA A 56 6.98 -13.56 -5.99
C ALA A 56 6.78 -12.05 -5.80
N HIS A 57 7.68 -11.38 -5.06
CA HIS A 57 7.72 -9.93 -4.92
C HIS A 57 7.79 -9.25 -6.29
N ASN A 58 8.81 -9.57 -7.10
CA ASN A 58 8.95 -8.95 -8.41
C ASN A 58 7.74 -9.20 -9.32
N LYS A 59 7.18 -10.40 -9.31
CA LYS A 59 5.98 -10.75 -10.08
C LYS A 59 4.76 -9.94 -9.63
N PHE A 60 4.54 -9.76 -8.33
CA PHE A 60 3.44 -8.93 -7.83
C PHE A 60 3.60 -7.48 -8.30
N GLY A 61 4.78 -6.89 -8.14
CA GLY A 61 5.04 -5.52 -8.59
C GLY A 61 4.77 -5.33 -10.08
N GLN A 62 5.14 -6.31 -10.91
CA GLN A 62 4.85 -6.29 -12.34
C GLN A 62 3.33 -6.35 -12.62
N GLN A 63 2.60 -7.22 -11.92
CA GLN A 63 1.15 -7.36 -12.08
C GLN A 63 0.39 -6.07 -11.69
N GLN A 64 0.89 -5.36 -10.68
CA GLN A 64 0.35 -4.07 -10.25
C GLN A 64 0.88 -2.88 -11.07
N LYS A 65 1.74 -3.13 -12.08
CA LYS A 65 2.40 -2.09 -12.91
C LYS A 65 3.25 -1.10 -12.09
N CYS A 66 3.91 -1.59 -11.06
CA CYS A 66 4.78 -0.78 -10.20
C CYS A 66 6.19 -0.58 -10.76
N TRP A 67 6.61 -1.35 -11.77
CA TRP A 67 7.91 -1.26 -12.44
C TRP A 67 7.88 -1.90 -13.84
#